data_AF-A0A2S5B252-F1
#
_entry.id   AF-A0A2S5B252-F1
#
_cell.length_a   1.000
_cell.length_b   1.000
_cell.length_c   1.000
_cell.angle_alpha   90.00
_cell.angle_beta   90.00
_cell.angle_gamma   90.00
#
_symmetry.space_group_name_H-M   'P 1'
#
loop_
_entity.id
_entity.type
_entity.pdbx_description
1 polymer ?
#
loop_
_entity_poly.entity_id
_entity_poly.type
_entity_poly.pdbx_seq_one_letter_code
_entity_poly.pdbx_strand_id
1 'polypeptide(L)'
;MLASAFVAVLATAAPFLAASAPVQTDASSLQTRAYYKGCNVWQDCKDHTESLPTDCNEGYYRKDNRCYPYAPAAAASTQSSTSSDAQVDVKEFVASTSDNNVLASVKAFTGTNTGGIASWFHTNSGSDSTNGHSWCWFPYADSTPGVAISYKTMVNAAGGDEMAAKEMFCGLELEVTTPSGRTATLVVADAFDDAWVRTPNSIDVVYNAFMDLFGSWTDNKNDVIQNVSWKFTGNRNPRYVFNGEGN
;
A
#
# COMPACT_ATOMS: atom_id res chain seq x y z
N MET A 1 14.86 -75.46 32.79
CA MET A 1 13.95 -74.58 33.55
C MET A 1 14.66 -73.25 33.75
N LEU A 2 14.34 -72.23 32.95
CA LEU A 2 14.68 -70.82 33.19
C LEU A 2 13.78 -70.01 32.26
N ALA A 3 12.81 -69.31 32.85
CA ALA A 3 11.74 -68.60 32.17
C ALA A 3 12.19 -67.17 31.83
N SER A 4 12.10 -66.78 30.56
CA SER A 4 12.23 -65.39 30.12
C SER A 4 10.91 -64.65 30.36
N ALA A 5 10.96 -63.60 31.17
CA ALA A 5 9.87 -62.64 31.32
C ALA A 5 10.04 -61.51 30.28
N PHE A 6 9.07 -61.37 29.38
CA PHE A 6 8.89 -60.18 28.56
C PHE A 6 7.95 -59.21 29.30
N VAL A 7 8.45 -58.00 29.60
CA VAL A 7 7.63 -56.89 30.10
C VAL A 7 7.22 -56.04 28.90
N ALA A 8 5.92 -55.98 28.62
CA ALA A 8 5.34 -55.07 27.64
C ALA A 8 5.02 -53.73 28.33
N VAL A 9 5.64 -52.64 27.87
CA VAL A 9 5.29 -51.28 28.27
C VAL A 9 4.24 -50.75 27.29
N LEU A 10 2.99 -50.64 27.75
CA LEU A 10 1.93 -49.93 27.04
C LEU A 10 2.05 -48.42 27.31
N ALA A 11 2.43 -47.65 26.29
CA ALA A 11 2.33 -46.19 26.33
C ALA A 11 0.95 -45.77 25.80
N THR A 12 0.08 -45.28 26.68
CA THR A 12 -1.20 -44.68 26.30
C THR A 12 -0.98 -43.23 25.87
N ALA A 13 -1.08 -42.96 24.56
CA ALA A 13 -1.14 -41.60 24.03
C ALA A 13 -2.58 -41.07 24.15
N ALA A 14 -2.78 -40.01 24.95
CA ALA A 14 -4.03 -39.27 24.98
C ALA A 14 -4.05 -38.26 23.81
N PRO A 15 -5.20 -38.06 23.12
CA PRO A 15 -5.31 -37.05 22.08
C PRO A 15 -5.47 -35.66 22.72
N PHE A 16 -4.49 -34.78 22.47
CA PHE A 16 -4.67 -33.35 22.69
C PHE A 16 -5.68 -32.82 21.67
N LEU A 17 -6.90 -32.53 22.13
CA LEU A 17 -7.84 -31.67 21.41
C LEU A 17 -7.37 -30.22 21.58
N ALA A 18 -6.65 -29.71 20.59
CA ALA A 18 -6.39 -28.29 20.47
C ALA A 18 -7.67 -27.60 19.98
N ALA A 19 -8.41 -26.97 20.90
CA ALA A 19 -9.41 -25.99 20.54
C ALA A 19 -8.68 -24.75 20.00
N SER A 20 -8.76 -24.51 18.70
CA SER A 20 -8.36 -23.24 18.11
C SER A 20 -9.34 -22.16 18.57
N ALA A 21 -8.91 -21.32 19.50
CA ALA A 21 -9.59 -20.06 19.75
C ALA A 21 -9.56 -19.22 18.45
N PRO A 22 -10.65 -18.52 18.08
CA PRO A 22 -10.61 -17.59 16.96
C PRO A 22 -9.55 -16.54 17.26
N VAL A 23 -8.52 -16.49 16.42
CA VAL A 23 -7.54 -15.40 16.42
C VAL A 23 -8.31 -14.14 16.05
N GLN A 24 -8.50 -13.27 17.04
CA GLN A 24 -8.99 -11.91 16.83
C GLN A 24 -7.86 -11.18 16.08
N THR A 25 -7.92 -11.17 14.76
CA THR A 25 -7.02 -10.34 13.96
C THR A 25 -7.50 -8.91 14.13
N ASP A 26 -6.84 -8.17 15.02
CA ASP A 26 -6.98 -6.72 15.05
C ASP A 26 -6.67 -6.21 13.63
N ALA A 27 -7.62 -5.48 13.06
CA ALA A 27 -7.46 -4.85 11.77
C ALA A 27 -6.19 -3.97 11.83
N SER A 28 -5.36 -4.02 10.78
CA SER A 28 -4.16 -3.18 10.72
C SER A 28 -4.55 -1.70 10.87
N SER A 29 -3.62 -0.85 11.32
CA SER A 29 -3.87 0.59 11.45
C SER A 29 -4.33 1.23 10.13
N LEU A 30 -3.94 0.65 8.99
CA LEU A 30 -4.36 1.05 7.65
C LEU A 30 -5.83 0.68 7.37
N GLN A 31 -6.25 -0.54 7.71
CA GLN A 31 -7.67 -0.93 7.63
C GLN A 31 -8.52 -0.03 8.53
N THR A 32 -8.06 0.24 9.75
CA THR A 32 -8.75 1.15 10.68
C THR A 32 -8.94 2.54 10.06
N ARG A 33 -7.95 3.09 9.35
CA ARG A 33 -8.07 4.42 8.70
C ARG A 33 -8.90 4.43 7.42
N ALA A 34 -8.99 3.31 6.70
CA ALA A 34 -9.93 3.18 5.58
C ALA A 34 -11.39 3.24 6.06
N TYR A 35 -11.66 2.78 7.29
CA TYR A 35 -13.00 2.67 7.86
C TYR A 35 -13.49 3.92 8.60
N TYR A 36 -12.62 4.59 9.37
CA TYR A 36 -12.99 5.70 10.24
C TYR A 36 -12.50 7.06 9.71
N LYS A 37 -13.33 8.10 9.84
CA LYS A 37 -12.91 9.49 9.57
C LYS A 37 -11.83 9.89 10.57
N GLY A 38 -10.69 10.35 10.07
CA GLY A 38 -9.69 11.03 10.89
C GLY A 38 -10.24 12.37 11.38
N CYS A 39 -9.98 12.72 12.63
CA CYS A 39 -10.33 14.04 13.17
C CYS A 39 -9.51 15.12 12.46
N ASN A 40 -10.18 16.02 11.74
CA ASN A 40 -9.55 16.99 10.83
C ASN A 40 -8.87 18.18 11.53
N VAL A 41 -8.96 18.31 12.86
CA VAL A 41 -8.36 19.43 13.60
C VAL A 41 -7.82 18.96 14.94
N TRP A 42 -6.54 19.21 15.20
CA TRP A 42 -5.82 18.84 16.43
C TRP A 42 -6.47 19.37 17.72
N GLN A 43 -7.33 20.39 17.62
CA GLN A 43 -8.03 20.99 18.76
C GLN A 43 -9.14 20.09 19.34
N ASP A 44 -9.75 19.20 18.54
CA ASP A 44 -10.84 18.31 18.99
C ASP A 44 -10.35 16.95 19.52
N CYS A 45 -9.08 16.59 19.31
CA CYS A 45 -8.52 15.31 19.76
C CYS A 45 -8.00 15.33 21.20
N LYS A 46 -7.98 16.48 21.85
CA LYS A 46 -7.26 16.65 23.13
C LYS A 46 -8.02 16.12 24.35
N ASP A 47 -9.34 15.91 24.22
CA ASP A 47 -10.19 15.45 25.33
C ASP A 47 -10.53 13.95 25.29
N HIS A 48 -10.01 13.19 24.33
CA HIS A 48 -10.30 11.76 24.21
C HIS A 48 -9.13 10.90 24.68
N THR A 49 -9.02 10.72 26.00
CA THR A 49 -8.08 9.73 26.56
C THR A 49 -8.52 8.29 26.32
N GLU A 50 -9.77 7.96 25.96
CA GLU A 50 -10.21 6.55 25.80
C GLU A 50 -11.36 6.25 24.80
N SER A 51 -11.57 7.00 23.71
CA SER A 51 -12.63 6.61 22.74
C SER A 51 -12.25 6.76 21.28
N LEU A 52 -12.37 5.65 20.54
CA LEU A 52 -12.21 5.51 19.09
C LEU A 52 -13.01 6.58 18.30
N PRO A 53 -12.53 6.98 17.10
CA PRO A 53 -13.22 7.94 16.24
C PRO A 53 -14.68 7.53 15.98
N THR A 54 -15.61 8.47 16.15
CA THR A 54 -17.05 8.20 16.15
C THR A 54 -17.68 8.08 14.76
N ASP A 55 -16.98 8.46 13.71
CA ASP A 55 -17.58 8.57 12.38
C ASP A 55 -16.90 7.65 11.36
N CYS A 56 -17.73 7.04 10.50
CA CYS A 56 -17.27 6.22 9.38
C CYS A 56 -16.98 7.11 8.16
N ASN A 57 -16.01 6.69 7.34
CA ASN A 57 -15.76 7.31 6.03
C ASN A 57 -16.99 7.16 5.10
N GLU A 58 -17.06 8.03 4.09
CA GLU A 58 -18.08 7.89 3.04
C GLU A 58 -17.96 6.52 2.37
N GLY A 59 -19.10 5.89 2.06
CA GLY A 59 -19.13 4.49 1.60
C GLY A 59 -19.26 3.44 2.71
N TYR A 60 -19.26 3.85 3.98
CA TYR A 60 -19.41 2.95 5.14
C TYR A 60 -20.55 3.39 6.07
N TYR A 61 -21.20 2.43 6.73
CA TYR A 61 -22.19 2.64 7.79
C TYR A 61 -21.73 2.08 9.13
N ARG A 62 -22.19 2.68 10.23
CA ARG A 62 -21.85 2.25 11.59
C ARG A 62 -22.83 1.18 12.08
N LYS A 63 -22.30 0.08 12.62
CA LYS A 63 -23.05 -0.97 13.33
C LYS A 63 -22.15 -1.57 14.42
N ASP A 64 -22.67 -1.88 15.60
CA ASP A 64 -21.92 -2.54 16.69
C ASP A 64 -20.54 -1.90 17.00
N ASN A 65 -20.48 -0.57 16.97
CA ASN A 65 -19.25 0.21 17.17
C ASN A 65 -18.14 -0.03 16.12
N ARG A 66 -18.52 -0.49 14.92
CA ARG A 66 -17.64 -0.73 13.78
C ARG A 66 -18.23 -0.14 12.50
N CYS A 67 -17.38 0.21 11.55
CA CYS A 67 -17.81 0.64 10.22
C CYS A 67 -17.84 -0.55 9.25
N TYR A 68 -18.91 -0.65 8.48
CA TYR A 68 -19.16 -1.69 7.49
C TYR A 68 -19.41 -1.05 6.12
N PRO A 69 -18.92 -1.62 5.01
CA PRO A 69 -19.17 -1.06 3.68
C PRO A 69 -20.67 -1.15 3.35
N TYR A 70 -21.23 -0.12 2.69
CA TYR A 70 -22.55 -0.26 2.06
C TYR A 70 -22.46 -1.37 0.99
N ALA A 71 -23.46 -2.25 0.95
CA ALA A 71 -23.55 -3.23 -0.14
C ALA A 71 -23.61 -2.48 -1.49
N PRO A 72 -22.93 -2.96 -2.54
CA PRO A 72 -22.89 -2.26 -3.81
C PRO A 72 -24.32 -2.11 -4.35
N ALA A 73 -24.75 -0.85 -4.56
CA ALA A 73 -25.95 -0.57 -5.33
C ALA A 73 -25.70 -1.07 -6.76
N ALA A 74 -26.63 -1.87 -7.29
CA ALA A 74 -26.56 -2.37 -8.66
C ALA A 74 -26.39 -1.18 -9.63
N ALA A 75 -25.29 -1.18 -10.38
CA ALA A 75 -24.97 -0.11 -11.32
C ALA A 75 -26.01 -0.07 -12.44
N ALA A 76 -26.68 1.07 -12.59
CA ALA A 76 -27.53 1.36 -13.75
C ALA A 76 -26.63 1.60 -14.97
N SER A 77 -26.88 0.83 -16.04
CA SER A 77 -26.19 0.94 -17.32
C SER A 77 -26.63 2.20 -18.06
N THR A 78 -25.68 3.03 -18.50
CA THR A 78 -25.93 4.04 -19.53
C THR A 78 -24.91 3.90 -20.65
N GLN A 79 -25.44 3.91 -21.87
CA GLN A 79 -24.78 3.62 -23.14
C GLN A 79 -23.70 4.63 -23.54
N SER A 80 -22.78 4.08 -24.33
CA SER A 80 -21.68 4.71 -25.04
C SER A 80 -22.14 5.71 -26.13
N SER A 81 -21.35 6.77 -26.31
CA SER A 81 -21.28 7.50 -27.58
C SER A 81 -19.85 7.97 -27.83
N THR A 82 -19.48 7.90 -29.11
CA THR A 82 -18.15 7.86 -29.70
C THR A 82 -17.54 9.24 -29.98
N SER A 83 -16.19 9.23 -30.12
CA SER A 83 -15.31 10.09 -30.94
C SER A 83 -15.06 11.55 -30.54
N SER A 84 -13.79 11.90 -30.32
CA SER A 84 -12.93 12.60 -31.29
C SER A 84 -11.50 12.79 -30.75
N ASP A 85 -10.53 12.76 -31.66
CA ASP A 85 -9.11 13.05 -31.47
C ASP A 85 -8.82 14.31 -30.63
N ALA A 86 -7.90 14.20 -29.67
CA ALA A 86 -7.14 15.35 -29.16
C ALA A 86 -5.78 14.89 -28.62
N GLN A 87 -4.81 15.76 -28.83
CA GLN A 87 -3.37 15.56 -28.77
C GLN A 87 -2.84 15.10 -27.41
N VAL A 88 -1.75 14.34 -27.49
CA VAL A 88 -0.91 13.89 -26.37
C VAL A 88 -0.41 15.12 -25.61
N ASP A 89 -1.03 15.41 -24.48
CA ASP A 89 -0.52 16.35 -23.48
C ASP A 89 0.50 15.58 -22.63
N VAL A 90 1.77 15.69 -23.02
CA VAL A 90 2.88 15.20 -22.20
C VAL A 90 2.92 16.12 -20.98
N LYS A 91 2.28 15.72 -19.89
CA LYS A 91 2.39 16.41 -18.59
C LYS A 91 3.86 16.50 -18.22
N GLU A 92 4.40 17.69 -18.42
CA GLU A 92 5.77 18.05 -18.12
C GLU A 92 6.03 17.79 -16.63
N PHE A 93 6.89 16.82 -16.36
CA PHE A 93 7.39 16.55 -15.03
C PHE A 93 8.26 17.76 -14.63
N VAL A 94 7.67 18.71 -13.92
CA VAL A 94 8.39 19.91 -13.46
C VAL A 94 9.57 19.43 -12.62
N ALA A 95 10.78 19.67 -13.13
CA ALA A 95 12.02 19.22 -12.51
C ALA A 95 12.13 19.76 -11.08
N SER A 96 12.15 18.84 -10.12
CA SER A 96 12.40 19.09 -8.70
C SER A 96 13.81 19.66 -8.49
N THR A 97 13.94 20.61 -7.57
CA THR A 97 15.21 21.05 -7.01
C THR A 97 16.00 19.86 -6.48
N SER A 98 17.20 19.65 -7.03
CA SER A 98 18.12 18.59 -6.66
C SER A 98 18.81 18.91 -5.33
N ASP A 99 18.09 18.76 -4.23
CA ASP A 99 18.73 18.78 -2.91
C ASP A 99 19.45 17.44 -2.73
N ASN A 100 20.77 17.43 -2.93
CA ASN A 100 21.66 16.28 -2.70
C ASN A 100 21.61 15.71 -1.25
N ASN A 101 20.69 16.21 -0.41
CA ASN A 101 20.49 15.85 0.99
C ASN A 101 19.15 15.11 1.24
N VAL A 102 18.25 14.99 0.24
CA VAL A 102 16.93 14.38 0.42
C VAL A 102 17.02 12.91 0.89
N LEU A 103 18.03 12.17 0.45
CA LEU A 103 18.22 10.77 0.82
C LEU A 103 19.13 10.57 2.05
N ALA A 104 19.75 11.62 2.61
CA ALA A 104 20.66 11.46 3.73
C ALA A 104 19.96 10.92 4.99
N SER A 105 18.65 11.19 5.14
CA SER A 105 17.79 10.65 6.19
C SER A 105 17.25 9.25 5.89
N VAL A 106 17.32 8.80 4.64
CA VAL A 106 16.74 7.54 4.17
C VAL A 106 17.79 6.43 4.25
N LYS A 107 17.72 5.63 5.33
CA LYS A 107 18.65 4.50 5.57
C LYS A 107 18.16 3.17 4.99
N ALA A 108 16.91 3.11 4.53
CA ALA A 108 16.32 1.93 3.90
C ALA A 108 16.34 2.05 2.36
N PHE A 109 16.15 0.93 1.67
CA PHE A 109 16.07 0.87 0.19
C PHE A 109 17.26 1.53 -0.52
N THR A 110 18.47 1.34 0.02
CA THR A 110 19.68 2.01 -0.45
C THR A 110 20.22 1.37 -1.73
N GLY A 111 20.82 2.19 -2.60
CA GLY A 111 21.36 1.73 -3.88
C GLY A 111 20.28 1.28 -4.85
N THR A 112 20.63 0.33 -5.73
CA THR A 112 19.67 -0.28 -6.66
C THR A 112 19.04 -1.50 -6.01
N ASN A 113 17.74 -1.40 -5.72
CA ASN A 113 16.90 -2.50 -5.25
C ASN A 113 16.59 -3.41 -6.45
N THR A 114 16.94 -4.69 -6.38
CA THR A 114 16.76 -5.66 -7.48
C THR A 114 15.91 -6.86 -7.04
N GLY A 115 15.41 -7.64 -8.00
CA GLY A 115 14.57 -8.80 -7.70
C GLY A 115 13.21 -8.43 -7.10
N GLY A 116 12.73 -7.21 -7.38
CA GLY A 116 11.40 -6.77 -7.00
C GLY A 116 10.32 -7.45 -7.85
N ILE A 117 9.11 -7.50 -7.32
CA ILE A 117 7.89 -7.73 -8.09
C ILE A 117 7.15 -6.39 -8.15
N ALA A 118 6.79 -5.93 -9.33
CA ALA A 118 5.84 -4.83 -9.49
C ALA A 118 4.45 -5.41 -9.69
N SER A 119 3.58 -5.23 -8.70
CA SER A 119 2.13 -5.43 -8.81
C SER A 119 1.43 -4.10 -9.09
N TRP A 120 0.11 -4.09 -9.07
CA TRP A 120 -0.67 -2.90 -9.33
C TRP A 120 -1.95 -2.76 -8.50
N PHE A 121 -2.33 -1.50 -8.29
CA PHE A 121 -3.54 -1.12 -7.58
C PHE A 121 -4.23 0.09 -8.22
N HIS A 122 -5.55 0.13 -8.08
CA HIS A 122 -6.36 1.33 -8.33
C HIS A 122 -6.34 2.22 -7.09
N THR A 123 -6.32 3.53 -7.32
CA THR A 123 -6.26 4.56 -6.27
C THR A 123 -7.59 4.79 -5.54
N ASN A 124 -8.70 4.32 -6.11
CA ASN A 124 -10.02 4.42 -5.49
C ASN A 124 -10.82 3.13 -5.74
N SER A 125 -10.46 2.06 -5.04
CA SER A 125 -11.11 0.77 -5.13
C SER A 125 -11.12 0.04 -3.79
N GLY A 126 -12.30 -0.41 -3.36
CA GLY A 126 -12.45 -1.25 -2.18
C GLY A 126 -11.76 -2.61 -2.31
N SER A 127 -11.56 -3.14 -3.53
CA SER A 127 -10.81 -4.40 -3.73
C SER A 127 -9.33 -4.25 -3.39
N ASP A 128 -8.81 -3.03 -3.57
CA ASP A 128 -7.39 -2.69 -3.39
C ASP A 128 -7.18 -1.95 -2.06
N SER A 129 -8.23 -1.86 -1.23
CA SER A 129 -8.23 -1.14 0.05
C SER A 129 -7.85 0.34 -0.06
N THR A 130 -8.19 0.97 -1.18
CA THR A 130 -7.96 2.40 -1.45
C THR A 130 -9.27 3.17 -1.54
N ASN A 131 -9.19 4.50 -1.39
CA ASN A 131 -10.37 5.37 -1.27
C ASN A 131 -10.19 6.76 -1.92
N GLY A 132 -9.23 6.91 -2.82
CA GLY A 132 -8.89 8.20 -3.44
C GLY A 132 -8.01 9.11 -2.58
N HIS A 133 -7.63 8.69 -1.37
CA HIS A 133 -6.67 9.38 -0.52
C HIS A 133 -5.48 8.49 -0.19
N SER A 134 -4.28 8.96 -0.52
CA SER A 134 -3.07 8.19 -0.36
C SER A 134 -2.63 8.08 1.10
N TRP A 135 -1.79 7.09 1.45
CA TRP A 135 -1.12 7.07 2.75
C TRP A 135 -0.33 8.37 3.01
N CYS A 136 0.14 9.04 1.97
CA CYS A 136 0.81 10.33 2.05
C CYS A 136 -0.12 11.54 2.28
N TRP A 137 -1.41 11.33 2.52
CA TRP A 137 -2.43 12.36 2.82
C TRP A 137 -2.65 13.37 1.71
N PHE A 138 -2.55 12.94 0.46
CA PHE A 138 -2.96 13.74 -0.68
C PHE A 138 -3.98 12.97 -1.53
N PRO A 139 -4.90 13.67 -2.23
CA PRO A 139 -5.81 13.01 -3.15
C PRO A 139 -5.03 12.46 -4.35
N TYR A 140 -5.37 11.28 -4.83
CA TYR A 140 -4.70 10.64 -5.96
C TYR A 140 -5.69 9.94 -6.90
N ALA A 141 -5.29 9.74 -8.15
CA ALA A 141 -6.09 9.05 -9.16
C ALA A 141 -5.22 8.04 -9.90
N ASP A 142 -5.81 7.18 -10.73
CA ASP A 142 -5.04 6.16 -11.46
C ASP A 142 -4.03 6.76 -12.45
N SER A 143 -4.14 8.06 -12.74
CA SER A 143 -3.16 8.84 -13.52
C SER A 143 -1.99 9.39 -12.69
N THR A 144 -2.00 9.25 -11.37
CA THR A 144 -0.85 9.62 -10.51
C THR A 144 0.33 8.70 -10.87
N PRO A 145 1.54 9.24 -11.10
CA PRO A 145 2.74 8.43 -11.33
C PRO A 145 3.26 7.81 -10.01
N GLY A 146 2.37 7.16 -9.27
CA GLY A 146 2.57 6.77 -7.89
C GLY A 146 2.99 5.32 -7.75
N VAL A 147 3.66 5.05 -6.64
CA VAL A 147 4.01 3.70 -6.20
C VAL A 147 3.90 3.59 -4.69
N ALA A 148 3.48 2.42 -4.23
CA ALA A 148 3.49 2.00 -2.85
C ALA A 148 4.72 1.12 -2.61
N ILE A 149 5.50 1.44 -1.58
CA ILE A 149 6.63 0.64 -1.11
C ILE A 149 6.33 0.10 0.29
N SER A 150 7.05 -0.93 0.75
CA SER A 150 6.77 -1.62 2.03
C SER A 150 6.54 -0.65 3.20
N TYR A 151 5.32 -0.69 3.76
CA TYR A 151 4.91 0.12 4.91
C TYR A 151 5.85 -0.11 6.10
N LYS A 152 6.04 -1.37 6.48
CA LYS A 152 6.86 -1.75 7.62
C LYS A 152 8.30 -1.31 7.46
N THR A 153 8.86 -1.40 6.25
CA THR A 153 10.23 -0.95 6.00
C THR A 153 10.37 0.56 6.14
N MET A 154 9.42 1.33 5.60
CA MET A 154 9.40 2.79 5.77
C MET A 154 9.28 3.20 7.24
N VAL A 155 8.32 2.63 7.96
CA VAL A 155 8.07 2.95 9.38
C VAL A 155 9.26 2.54 10.26
N ASN A 156 9.86 1.37 10.02
CA ASN A 156 11.06 0.96 10.75
C ASN A 156 12.26 1.89 10.49
N ALA A 157 12.42 2.38 9.26
CA ALA A 157 13.48 3.33 8.93
C ALA A 157 13.32 4.66 9.69
N ALA A 158 12.08 5.04 10.00
CA ALA A 158 11.73 6.19 10.82
C ALA A 158 11.67 5.87 12.33
N GLY A 159 12.19 4.73 12.78
CA GLY A 159 12.23 4.37 14.21
C GLY A 159 10.87 3.95 14.80
N GLY A 160 9.93 3.51 13.96
CA GLY A 160 8.59 3.14 14.37
C GLY A 160 7.56 4.28 14.31
N ASP A 161 7.98 5.48 13.93
CA ASP A 161 7.10 6.65 13.82
C ASP A 161 6.54 6.77 12.39
N GLU A 162 5.23 6.59 12.27
CA GLU A 162 4.54 6.66 10.99
C GLU A 162 4.52 8.07 10.39
N MET A 163 4.43 9.12 11.21
CA MET A 163 4.41 10.50 10.73
C MET A 163 5.79 10.89 10.20
N ALA A 164 6.84 10.56 10.96
CA ALA A 164 8.21 10.73 10.49
C ALA A 164 8.49 9.91 9.23
N ALA A 165 7.89 8.72 9.08
CA ALA A 165 8.01 7.94 7.85
C ALA A 165 7.36 8.64 6.65
N LYS A 166 6.18 9.26 6.81
CA LYS A 166 5.55 10.04 5.73
C LYS A 166 6.43 11.20 5.30
N GLU A 167 6.93 11.99 6.25
CA GLU A 167 7.85 13.09 5.96
C GLU A 167 9.12 12.59 5.26
N MET A 168 9.64 11.45 5.71
CA MET A 168 10.84 10.84 5.15
C MET A 168 10.64 10.33 3.72
N PHE A 169 9.52 9.67 3.40
CA PHE A 169 9.36 8.95 2.13
C PHE A 169 8.41 9.57 1.11
N CYS A 170 7.35 10.26 1.54
CA CYS A 170 6.32 10.74 0.62
C CYS A 170 6.85 11.72 -0.43
N GLY A 171 6.56 11.44 -1.70
CA GLY A 171 6.99 12.26 -2.82
C GLY A 171 8.43 12.00 -3.26
N LEU A 172 9.19 11.12 -2.59
CA LEU A 172 10.49 10.69 -3.10
C LEU A 172 10.33 10.06 -4.48
N GLU A 173 11.17 10.50 -5.40
CA GLU A 173 11.20 9.96 -6.76
C GLU A 173 12.05 8.71 -6.83
N LEU A 174 11.57 7.72 -7.58
CA LEU A 174 12.31 6.50 -7.90
C LEU A 174 12.21 6.14 -9.37
N GLU A 175 13.32 5.66 -9.92
CA GLU A 175 13.40 5.14 -11.27
C GLU A 175 13.19 3.62 -11.21
N VAL A 176 12.13 3.12 -11.85
CA VAL A 176 11.85 1.68 -12.01
C VAL A 176 12.34 1.24 -13.38
N THR A 177 12.98 0.06 -13.44
CA THR A 177 13.39 -0.61 -14.67
C THR A 177 12.86 -2.05 -14.68
N THR A 178 12.18 -2.42 -15.76
CA THR A 178 11.68 -3.77 -15.99
C THR A 178 12.72 -4.65 -16.70
N PRO A 179 12.60 -5.99 -16.65
CA PRO A 179 13.48 -6.88 -17.42
C PRO A 179 13.44 -6.66 -18.93
N SER A 180 12.32 -6.15 -19.47
CA SER A 180 12.18 -5.80 -20.89
C SER A 180 12.85 -4.46 -21.26
N GLY A 181 13.46 -3.76 -20.31
CA GLY A 181 14.13 -2.48 -20.51
C GLY A 181 13.21 -1.26 -20.50
N ARG A 182 11.92 -1.43 -20.17
CA ARG A 182 11.00 -0.29 -19.95
C ARG A 182 11.34 0.37 -18.62
N THR A 183 11.27 1.70 -18.59
CA THR A 183 11.55 2.50 -17.40
C THR A 183 10.42 3.49 -17.12
N ALA A 184 10.26 3.85 -15.86
CA ALA A 184 9.39 4.95 -15.43
C ALA A 184 9.96 5.65 -14.20
N THR A 185 9.78 6.97 -14.11
CA THR A 185 10.01 7.73 -12.89
C THR A 185 8.69 7.83 -12.14
N LEU A 186 8.65 7.28 -10.94
CA LEU A 186 7.49 7.25 -10.06
C LEU A 186 7.77 8.02 -8.77
N VAL A 187 6.72 8.34 -8.03
CA VAL A 187 6.81 8.93 -6.69
C VAL A 187 6.24 7.99 -5.64
N VAL A 188 6.87 7.94 -4.46
CA VAL A 188 6.27 7.26 -3.30
C VAL A 188 4.98 8.00 -2.94
N ALA A 189 3.85 7.40 -3.29
CA ALA A 189 2.52 7.96 -3.10
C ALA A 189 1.79 7.27 -1.96
N ASP A 190 2.05 5.97 -1.77
CA ASP A 190 1.29 5.15 -0.83
C ASP A 190 2.20 4.18 -0.07
N ALA A 191 1.62 3.38 0.80
CA ALA A 191 2.32 2.33 1.55
C ALA A 191 1.77 0.95 1.23
N PHE A 192 2.67 0.02 0.89
CA PHE A 192 2.32 -1.34 0.52
C PHE A 192 2.20 -2.21 1.78
N ASP A 193 1.05 -2.83 1.99
CA ASP A 193 0.84 -3.79 3.08
C ASP A 193 1.78 -4.99 2.93
N ASP A 194 2.63 -5.18 3.92
CA ASP A 194 3.65 -6.22 3.97
C ASP A 194 3.09 -7.65 3.94
N ALA A 195 1.79 -7.86 4.16
CA ALA A 195 1.15 -9.16 3.93
C ALA A 195 1.20 -9.59 2.44
N TRP A 196 1.33 -8.63 1.52
CA TRP A 196 1.36 -8.83 0.07
C TRP A 196 2.75 -8.62 -0.54
N VAL A 197 3.71 -8.11 0.23
CA VAL A 197 5.11 -7.96 -0.16
C VAL A 197 5.77 -9.34 -0.28
N ARG A 198 5.96 -9.83 -1.50
CA ARG A 198 6.51 -11.18 -1.76
C ARG A 198 8.04 -11.22 -1.75
N THR A 199 8.68 -10.10 -2.05
CA THR A 199 10.12 -9.90 -1.94
C THR A 199 10.40 -8.56 -1.25
N PRO A 200 11.53 -8.38 -0.54
CA PRO A 200 11.82 -7.13 0.17
C PRO A 200 11.78 -5.85 -0.71
N ASN A 201 11.95 -6.01 -2.02
CA ASN A 201 11.99 -4.93 -3.01
C ASN A 201 10.71 -4.88 -3.86
N SER A 202 9.66 -5.59 -3.48
CA SER A 202 8.36 -5.54 -4.17
C SER A 202 7.74 -4.15 -4.02
N ILE A 203 7.09 -3.72 -5.09
CA ILE A 203 6.41 -2.44 -5.20
C ILE A 203 5.00 -2.67 -5.73
N ASP A 204 4.05 -1.85 -5.31
CA ASP A 204 2.69 -1.84 -5.86
C ASP A 204 2.50 -0.54 -6.62
N VAL A 205 2.30 -0.60 -7.93
CA VAL A 205 2.35 0.58 -8.80
C VAL A 205 0.93 1.05 -9.11
N VAL A 206 0.71 2.37 -9.12
CA VAL A 206 -0.59 2.93 -9.52
C VAL A 206 -0.92 2.51 -10.95
N TYR A 207 -2.16 2.08 -11.16
CA TYR A 207 -2.59 1.32 -12.33
C TYR A 207 -2.08 1.83 -13.68
N ASN A 208 -2.25 3.10 -14.05
CA ASN A 208 -1.83 3.56 -15.38
C ASN A 208 -0.30 3.52 -15.54
N ALA A 209 0.45 3.88 -14.50
CA ALA A 209 1.91 3.80 -14.51
C ALA A 209 2.40 2.34 -14.59
N PHE A 210 1.65 1.40 -13.99
CA PHE A 210 1.92 -0.03 -14.16
C PHE A 210 1.68 -0.48 -15.60
N MET A 211 0.60 -0.02 -16.27
CA MET A 211 0.34 -0.37 -17.67
C MET A 211 1.49 0.09 -18.60
N ASP A 212 2.07 1.26 -18.34
CA ASP A 212 3.22 1.78 -19.10
C ASP A 212 4.46 0.89 -18.95
N LEU A 213 4.75 0.46 -17.71
CA LEU A 213 5.83 -0.47 -17.39
C LEU A 213 5.56 -1.88 -17.93
N PHE A 214 4.33 -2.37 -17.85
CA PHE A 214 3.91 -3.69 -18.31
C PHE A 214 3.85 -3.77 -19.84
N GLY A 215 3.54 -2.65 -20.49
CA GLY A 215 3.47 -2.51 -21.94
C GLY A 215 2.15 -2.95 -22.56
N SER A 216 1.14 -3.24 -21.75
CA SER A 216 -0.21 -3.58 -22.21
C SER A 216 -1.24 -3.32 -21.09
N TRP A 217 -2.52 -3.31 -21.46
CA TRP A 217 -3.60 -3.23 -20.47
C TRP A 217 -3.93 -4.60 -19.89
N THR A 218 -4.22 -4.67 -18.59
CA THR A 218 -4.68 -5.89 -17.91
C THR A 218 -5.64 -5.59 -16.77
N ASP A 219 -6.64 -6.44 -16.58
CA ASP A 219 -7.55 -6.47 -15.44
C ASP A 219 -7.29 -7.68 -14.50
N ASN A 220 -6.29 -8.50 -14.81
CA ASN A 220 -5.93 -9.68 -14.03
C ASN A 220 -4.91 -9.32 -12.94
N LYS A 221 -5.30 -9.43 -11.67
CA LYS A 221 -4.41 -9.16 -10.52
C LYS A 221 -3.18 -10.07 -10.43
N ASN A 222 -3.16 -11.18 -11.18
CA ASN A 222 -1.98 -12.05 -11.27
C ASN A 222 -0.95 -11.57 -12.29
N ASP A 223 -1.29 -10.58 -13.12
CA ASP A 223 -0.37 -9.99 -14.07
C ASP A 223 0.54 -9.01 -13.34
N VAL A 224 1.78 -9.46 -13.10
CA VAL A 224 2.81 -8.74 -12.38
C VAL A 224 4.10 -8.73 -13.19
N ILE A 225 4.96 -7.74 -12.96
CA ILE A 225 6.29 -7.72 -13.56
C ILE A 225 7.28 -8.28 -12.55
N GLN A 226 7.84 -9.45 -12.84
CA GLN A 226 8.89 -10.05 -12.01
C GLN A 226 10.26 -9.43 -12.31
N ASN A 227 11.17 -9.53 -11.34
CA ASN A 227 12.57 -9.10 -11.47
C ASN A 227 12.75 -7.63 -11.88
N VAL A 228 11.85 -6.75 -11.43
CA VAL A 228 12.07 -5.31 -11.57
C VAL A 228 13.24 -4.87 -10.71
N SER A 229 13.92 -3.81 -11.14
CA SER A 229 14.85 -3.06 -10.31
C SER A 229 14.36 -1.63 -10.15
N TRP A 230 14.70 -1.01 -9.03
CA TRP A 230 14.41 0.40 -8.81
C TRP A 230 15.39 1.04 -7.84
N LYS A 231 15.52 2.36 -7.92
CA LYS A 231 16.37 3.15 -7.01
C LYS A 231 15.73 4.51 -6.81
N PHE A 232 15.93 5.11 -5.63
CA PHE A 232 15.62 6.52 -5.46
C PHE A 232 16.54 7.38 -6.34
N THR A 233 15.97 8.43 -6.93
CA THR A 233 16.72 9.34 -7.82
C THR A 233 17.51 10.39 -7.04
N GLY A 234 17.11 10.67 -5.80
CA GLY A 234 17.62 11.79 -5.01
C GLY A 234 16.70 13.01 -5.01
N ASN A 235 15.62 13.00 -5.80
CA ASN A 235 14.67 14.09 -5.89
C ASN A 235 13.42 13.82 -5.04
N ARG A 236 12.65 14.89 -4.79
CA ARG A 236 11.33 14.82 -4.16
C ARG A 236 10.36 15.74 -4.89
N ASN A 237 9.28 15.18 -5.41
CA ASN A 237 8.26 15.98 -6.06
C ASN A 237 7.39 16.70 -5.02
N PRO A 238 7.37 18.05 -4.98
CA PRO A 238 6.65 18.83 -3.97
C PRO A 238 5.13 18.64 -4.01
N ARG A 239 4.57 18.21 -5.16
CA ARG A 239 3.13 17.95 -5.30
C ARG A 239 2.67 16.73 -4.48
N TYR A 240 3.55 15.75 -4.31
CA TYR A 240 3.25 14.45 -3.70
C TYR A 240 3.96 14.25 -2.37
N VAL A 241 4.42 15.33 -1.73
CA VAL A 241 4.93 15.27 -0.36
C VAL A 241 3.81 14.91 0.60
N PHE A 242 4.19 14.59 1.83
CA PHE A 242 3.22 14.41 2.90
C PHE A 242 2.31 15.65 3.02
N ASN A 243 0.99 15.43 2.93
CA ASN A 243 -0.03 16.48 2.92
C ASN A 243 0.13 17.50 1.76
N GLY A 244 0.70 17.04 0.64
CA GLY A 244 0.83 17.80 -0.60
C GLY A 244 -0.49 17.96 -1.36
N GLU A 245 -0.42 18.64 -2.51
CA GLU A 245 -1.60 18.90 -3.34
C GLU A 245 -2.21 17.62 -3.92
N GLY A 246 -1.39 16.61 -4.23
CA GLY A 246 -1.86 15.40 -4.90
C GLY A 246 -2.33 15.67 -6.33
N ASN A 247 -3.27 14.89 -6.84
CA ASN A 247 -3.88 15.09 -8.16
C ASN A 247 -4.98 16.14 -8.14
#